data_AF-A0A522MG26-F1
#
_entry.id   AF-A0A522MG26-F1
#
_cell.length_a   1.000
_cell.length_b   1.000
_cell.length_c   1.000
_cell.angle_alpha   90.00
_cell.angle_beta   90.00
_cell.angle_gamma   90.00
#
_symmetry.space_group_name_H-M   'P 1'
#
loop_
_entity.id
_entity.type
_entity.pdbx_description
1 polymer ?
#
loop_
_entity_poly.entity_id
_entity_poly.type
_entity_poly.pdbx_seq_one_letter_code
_entity_poly.pdbx_strand_id
1 'polypeptide(L)'
;MTAAFVLHRAEGAPFSTSFRRGAFGQNDPFARHREIAWEGPDSVAAGRVSFIGELDVASFPHIETIIVMEGSLTLEVAGMAPLVLGSGEGAVIGSGTSLRARAESRTLFVFCAAACKRPTKTGIVALRAQADFKPSATLPAEVLLGPAPECRSDNVFTDDDAQYKAGTWDSTPYHRIVRPHRVNEFMYLLAGGVRFAAPDGSVLSLSAGDALFVPVGASIGWESSERVAKFYVTQTVQAPIERD
;
A
#
# COMPACT_ATOMS: atom_id res chain seq x y z
N MET A 1 -12.50 4.30 17.17
CA MET A 1 -12.96 4.01 15.80
C MET A 1 -11.72 3.92 14.91
N THR A 2 -11.62 2.88 14.07
CA THR A 2 -10.55 2.80 13.06
C THR A 2 -10.81 3.82 11.96
N ALA A 3 -9.80 4.63 11.64
CA ALA A 3 -9.84 5.67 10.61
C ALA A 3 -8.79 5.39 9.54
N ALA A 4 -8.81 6.14 8.44
CA ALA A 4 -7.71 6.13 7.47
C ALA A 4 -6.46 6.79 8.07
N PHE A 5 -5.29 6.22 7.78
CA PHE A 5 -3.99 6.70 8.20
C PHE A 5 -3.29 7.32 7.00
N VAL A 6 -2.95 8.60 7.06
CA VAL A 6 -2.16 9.26 6.01
C VAL A 6 -0.70 8.94 6.26
N LEU A 7 -0.01 8.38 5.28
CA LEU A 7 1.39 7.97 5.40
C LEU A 7 2.34 9.03 4.84
N HIS A 8 1.87 9.75 3.82
CA HIS A 8 2.58 10.83 3.16
C HIS A 8 1.58 11.80 2.52
N ARG A 9 1.95 13.08 2.48
CA ARG A 9 1.26 14.12 1.71
C ARG A 9 2.19 14.71 0.68
N ALA A 10 1.71 14.87 -0.54
CA ALA A 10 2.42 15.64 -1.56
C ALA A 10 2.77 17.03 -1.01
N GLU A 11 3.95 17.53 -1.38
CA GLU A 11 4.46 18.86 -1.00
C GLU A 11 4.57 19.09 0.53
N GLY A 12 4.54 18.02 1.34
CA GLY A 12 4.72 18.11 2.79
C GLY A 12 3.53 18.71 3.54
N ALA A 13 2.32 18.67 2.97
CA ALA A 13 1.13 19.17 3.66
C ALA A 13 0.93 18.48 5.03
N PRO A 14 0.48 19.20 6.07
CA PRO A 14 0.36 18.63 7.40
C PRO A 14 -0.74 17.56 7.48
N PHE A 15 -0.50 16.54 8.29
CA PHE A 15 -1.46 15.48 8.60
C PHE A 15 -1.25 14.97 10.03
N SER A 16 -2.25 14.31 10.61
CA SER A 16 -2.30 13.97 12.05
C SER A 16 -1.81 12.56 12.40
N THR A 17 -1.43 11.76 11.41
CA THR A 17 -1.00 10.37 11.66
C THR A 17 0.28 10.35 12.48
N SER A 18 0.21 9.70 13.64
CA SER A 18 1.37 9.45 14.50
C SER A 18 2.09 8.20 14.03
N PHE A 19 3.41 8.21 14.09
CA PHE A 19 4.24 7.05 13.78
C PHE A 19 5.04 6.64 14.99
N ARG A 20 5.14 5.32 15.21
CA ARG A 20 6.06 4.75 16.21
C ARG A 20 7.28 4.17 15.51
N ARG A 21 8.46 4.39 16.06
CA ARG A 21 9.65 3.67 15.60
C ARG A 21 9.58 2.22 16.07
N GLY A 22 9.90 1.29 15.18
CA GLY A 22 9.90 -0.13 15.51
C GLY A 22 9.97 -1.03 14.29
N ALA A 23 10.45 -2.25 14.53
CA ALA A 23 10.49 -3.30 13.55
C ALA A 23 9.10 -3.90 13.28
N PHE A 24 8.87 -4.37 12.06
CA PHE A 24 7.79 -5.27 11.73
C PHE A 24 8.28 -6.73 11.79
N GLY A 25 8.02 -7.40 12.90
CA GLY A 25 8.57 -8.74 13.18
C GLY A 25 10.05 -8.71 13.61
N GLN A 26 10.61 -9.89 13.89
CA GLN A 26 11.95 -9.99 14.50
C GLN A 26 13.11 -9.76 13.53
N ASN A 27 12.92 -10.04 12.25
CA ASN A 27 13.98 -10.03 11.23
C ASN A 27 13.88 -8.84 10.26
N ASP A 28 13.12 -7.82 10.60
CA ASP A 28 12.90 -6.65 9.75
C ASP A 28 14.21 -5.95 9.39
N PRO A 29 14.58 -5.93 8.11
CA PRO A 29 15.87 -5.39 7.71
C PRO A 29 15.93 -3.86 7.82
N PHE A 30 14.77 -3.19 7.91
CA PHE A 30 14.67 -1.73 8.10
C PHE A 30 14.36 -1.32 9.55
N ALA A 31 14.45 -2.24 10.53
CA ALA A 31 14.05 -2.00 11.93
C ALA A 31 14.54 -0.68 12.55
N ARG A 32 15.78 -0.25 12.24
CA ARG A 32 16.37 0.99 12.77
C ARG A 32 15.79 2.28 12.16
N HIS A 33 15.20 2.16 10.98
CA HIS A 33 14.72 3.26 10.15
C HIS A 33 13.19 3.28 10.00
N ARG A 34 12.51 2.22 10.45
CA ARG A 34 11.09 2.01 10.24
C ARG A 34 10.24 2.79 11.25
N GLU A 35 9.23 3.44 10.69
CA GLU A 35 8.20 4.19 11.39
C GLU A 35 6.83 3.63 11.00
N ILE A 36 6.13 3.02 11.96
CA ILE A 36 4.86 2.32 11.77
C ILE A 36 3.71 3.25 12.15
N ALA A 37 2.79 3.50 11.22
CA ALA A 37 1.56 4.25 11.45
C ALA A 37 0.43 3.34 11.96
N TRP A 38 0.38 2.12 11.44
CA TRP A 38 -0.61 1.11 11.80
C TRP A 38 0.00 -0.28 11.71
N GLU A 39 -0.32 -1.13 12.67
CA GLU A 39 -0.03 -2.57 12.67
C GLU A 39 -1.23 -3.29 13.28
N GLY A 40 -1.73 -4.29 12.56
CA GLY A 40 -2.89 -5.08 12.97
C GLY A 40 -2.52 -6.31 13.78
N PRO A 41 -3.49 -6.93 14.48
CA PRO A 41 -3.34 -8.29 15.01
C PRO A 41 -3.17 -9.32 13.87
N ASP A 42 -3.72 -8.99 12.70
CA ASP A 42 -3.44 -9.64 11.43
C ASP A 42 -2.11 -9.09 10.91
N SER A 43 -1.29 -9.96 10.34
CA SER A 43 0.14 -9.74 10.12
C SER A 43 0.47 -8.74 9.00
N VAL A 44 -0.08 -7.53 9.05
CA VAL A 44 0.14 -6.41 8.13
C VAL A 44 0.56 -5.18 8.93
N ALA A 45 1.54 -4.46 8.41
CA ALA A 45 1.93 -3.14 8.91
C ALA A 45 2.04 -2.15 7.76
N ALA A 46 1.69 -0.89 8.03
CA ALA A 46 1.84 0.21 7.10
C ALA A 46 2.52 1.40 7.78
N GLY A 47 3.34 2.11 7.02
CA GLY A 47 4.18 3.16 7.57
C GLY A 47 5.11 3.76 6.55
N ARG A 48 6.26 4.23 7.03
CA ARG A 48 7.33 4.80 6.24
C ARG A 48 8.71 4.41 6.76
N VAL A 49 9.72 4.60 5.92
CA VAL A 49 11.13 4.37 6.23
C VAL A 49 11.94 5.52 5.64
N SER A 50 12.86 6.07 6.44
CA SER A 50 13.89 7.00 5.97
C SER A 50 15.25 6.31 6.01
N PHE A 51 15.72 5.86 4.85
CA PHE A 51 16.91 5.02 4.69
C PHE A 51 18.04 5.74 3.96
N ILE A 52 19.29 5.44 4.34
CA ILE A 52 20.51 5.83 3.62
C ILE A 52 21.55 4.74 3.85
N GLY A 53 22.29 4.38 2.80
CA GLY A 53 23.33 3.35 2.85
C GLY A 53 22.95 2.08 2.10
N GLU A 54 23.54 0.96 2.53
CA GLU A 54 23.41 -0.34 1.88
C GLU A 54 22.96 -1.40 2.89
N LEU A 55 22.17 -2.35 2.40
CA LEU A 55 21.64 -3.45 3.17
C LEU A 55 21.60 -4.70 2.29
N ASP A 56 22.24 -5.77 2.75
CA ASP A 56 22.19 -7.08 2.12
C ASP A 56 21.22 -7.98 2.93
N VAL A 57 20.20 -8.51 2.27
CA VAL A 57 19.19 -9.37 2.87
C VAL A 57 19.21 -10.73 2.18
N ALA A 58 19.65 -11.77 2.89
CA ALA A 58 19.74 -13.12 2.33
C ALA A 58 18.37 -13.75 2.03
N SER A 59 17.35 -13.37 2.81
CA SER A 59 15.96 -13.83 2.66
C SER A 59 15.03 -12.80 3.29
N PHE A 60 14.31 -12.05 2.46
CA PHE A 60 13.44 -10.96 2.92
C PHE A 60 12.26 -11.52 3.74
N PRO A 61 11.99 -11.03 4.97
CA PRO A 61 11.16 -11.77 5.93
C PRO A 61 9.64 -11.64 5.75
N HIS A 62 9.19 -10.73 4.88
CA HIS A 62 7.77 -10.45 4.64
C HIS A 62 7.54 -10.09 3.17
N ILE A 63 6.28 -10.02 2.75
CA ILE A 63 5.95 -9.34 1.49
C ILE A 63 5.95 -7.84 1.80
N GLU A 64 6.54 -7.01 0.96
CA GLU A 64 6.52 -5.56 1.16
C GLU A 64 6.31 -4.82 -0.15
N THR A 65 5.22 -4.06 -0.23
CA THR A 65 5.09 -3.02 -1.27
C THR A 65 5.72 -1.75 -0.74
N ILE A 66 6.62 -1.17 -1.52
CA ILE A 66 7.28 0.10 -1.24
C ILE A 66 6.99 1.10 -2.35
N ILE A 67 6.89 2.38 -1.99
CA ILE A 67 6.82 3.49 -2.95
C ILE A 67 7.71 4.61 -2.43
N VAL A 68 8.66 5.05 -3.26
CA VAL A 68 9.59 6.12 -2.92
C VAL A 68 8.86 7.45 -3.01
N MET A 69 8.91 8.25 -1.94
CA MET A 69 8.34 9.59 -1.88
C MET A 69 9.40 10.66 -2.16
N GLU A 70 10.62 10.44 -1.66
CA GLU A 70 11.76 11.35 -1.86
C GLU A 70 13.06 10.55 -2.01
N GLY A 71 13.98 11.03 -2.86
CA GLY A 71 15.26 10.37 -3.09
C GLY A 71 15.18 9.24 -4.13
N SER A 72 16.09 8.27 -4.00
CA SER A 72 16.21 7.12 -4.90
C SER A 72 16.59 5.87 -4.13
N LEU A 73 15.93 4.75 -4.44
CA LEU A 73 16.21 3.44 -3.86
C LEU A 73 16.51 2.46 -4.98
N THR A 74 17.68 1.84 -4.93
CA THR A 74 18.07 0.77 -5.84
C THR A 74 17.87 -0.58 -5.15
N LEU A 75 17.15 -1.48 -5.81
CA LEU A 75 16.98 -2.87 -5.40
C LEU A 75 17.66 -3.80 -6.41
N GLU A 76 18.55 -4.65 -5.92
CA GLU A 76 19.34 -5.58 -6.72
C GLU A 76 18.99 -7.02 -6.31
N VAL A 77 18.63 -7.85 -7.28
CA VAL A 77 18.38 -9.29 -7.10
C VAL A 77 19.25 -10.04 -8.12
N ALA A 78 19.90 -11.11 -7.70
CA ALA A 78 20.77 -11.89 -8.57
C ALA A 78 20.02 -12.36 -9.82
N GLY A 79 20.61 -12.15 -11.00
CA GLY A 79 20.00 -12.51 -12.29
C GLY A 79 18.98 -11.51 -12.84
N MET A 80 18.75 -10.39 -12.16
CA MET A 80 17.92 -9.28 -12.64
C MET A 80 18.76 -8.01 -12.83
N ALA A 81 18.35 -7.16 -13.78
CA ALA A 81 18.87 -5.80 -13.83
C ALA A 81 18.50 -5.05 -12.54
N PRO A 82 19.38 -4.17 -12.02
CA PRO A 82 19.04 -3.32 -10.88
C PRO A 82 17.76 -2.53 -11.13
N LEU A 83 16.83 -2.56 -10.18
CA LEU A 83 15.61 -1.75 -10.21
C LEU A 83 15.86 -0.48 -9.40
N VAL A 84 15.97 0.65 -10.10
CA VAL A 84 16.08 1.98 -9.48
C VAL A 84 14.69 2.58 -9.39
N LEU A 85 14.30 3.01 -8.18
CA LEU A 85 13.00 3.64 -7.89
C LEU A 85 13.22 5.08 -7.44
N GLY A 86 12.69 6.03 -8.21
CA GLY A 86 12.61 7.44 -7.83
C GLY A 86 11.25 7.82 -7.24
N SER A 87 11.05 9.11 -6.99
CA SER A 87 9.80 9.65 -6.45
C SER A 87 8.57 9.19 -7.24
N GLY A 88 7.59 8.63 -6.53
CA GLY A 88 6.35 8.08 -7.05
C GLY A 88 6.46 6.71 -7.70
N GLU A 89 7.65 6.12 -7.77
CA GLU A 89 7.87 4.77 -8.26
C GLU A 89 7.88 3.77 -7.11
N GLY A 90 7.44 2.54 -7.39
CA GLY A 90 7.30 1.52 -6.36
C GLY A 90 7.52 0.11 -6.89
N ALA A 91 7.65 -0.82 -5.95
CA ALA A 91 7.82 -2.23 -6.23
C ALA A 91 7.24 -3.08 -5.10
N VAL A 92 6.97 -4.34 -5.41
CA VAL A 92 6.64 -5.38 -4.44
C VAL A 92 7.84 -6.30 -4.29
N ILE A 93 8.30 -6.49 -3.07
CA ILE A 93 9.32 -7.46 -2.68
C ILE A 93 8.58 -8.68 -2.12
N GLY A 94 8.75 -9.85 -2.73
CA GLY A 94 8.21 -11.09 -2.20
C GLY A 94 8.98 -11.57 -0.97
N SER A 95 8.29 -12.18 -0.01
CA SER A 95 8.95 -12.86 1.10
C SER A 95 9.87 -13.97 0.58
N GLY A 96 11.03 -14.17 1.20
CA GLY A 96 12.07 -15.10 0.77
C GLY A 96 13.05 -14.55 -0.28
N THR A 97 12.86 -13.32 -0.75
CA THR A 97 13.74 -12.72 -1.76
C THR A 97 15.12 -12.43 -1.18
N SER A 98 16.19 -12.93 -1.81
CA SER A 98 17.55 -12.46 -1.55
C SER A 98 17.79 -11.19 -2.36
N LEU A 99 18.09 -10.08 -1.69
CA LEU A 99 18.28 -8.79 -2.35
C LEU A 99 19.28 -7.90 -1.63
N ARG A 100 19.82 -6.95 -2.38
CA ARG A 100 20.57 -5.80 -1.87
C ARG A 100 19.78 -4.52 -2.11
N ALA A 101 19.62 -3.71 -1.07
CA ALA A 101 18.99 -2.40 -1.14
C ALA A 101 20.05 -1.31 -0.94
N ARG A 102 20.01 -0.26 -1.76
CA ARG A 102 20.97 0.85 -1.74
C ARG A 102 20.26 2.19 -1.88
N ALA A 103 20.61 3.14 -1.02
CA ALA A 103 20.22 4.53 -1.14
C ALA A 103 21.45 5.42 -0.93
N GLU A 104 21.89 6.10 -1.99
CA GLU A 104 23.09 6.96 -1.97
C GLU A 104 22.88 8.26 -1.17
N SER A 105 21.63 8.73 -1.12
CA SER A 105 21.18 9.84 -0.29
C SER A 105 20.06 9.36 0.64
N ARG A 106 19.60 10.23 1.55
CA ARG A 106 18.40 9.92 2.34
C ARG A 106 17.22 9.73 1.40
N THR A 107 16.60 8.57 1.50
CA THR A 107 15.44 8.18 0.69
C THR A 107 14.28 7.87 1.63
N LEU A 108 13.17 8.57 1.43
CA LEU A 108 11.91 8.35 2.13
C LEU A 108 11.02 7.47 1.25
N PHE A 109 10.56 6.35 1.80
CA PHE A 109 9.55 5.53 1.14
C PHE A 109 8.45 5.15 2.12
N VAL A 110 7.22 5.05 1.61
CA VAL A 110 6.09 4.46 2.33
C VAL A 110 6.02 2.97 2.03
N PHE A 111 5.44 2.21 2.95
CA PHE A 111 5.34 0.76 2.79
C PHE A 111 4.00 0.21 3.27
N CYS A 112 3.66 -0.97 2.72
CA CYS A 112 2.69 -1.90 3.27
C CYS A 112 3.30 -3.32 3.25
N ALA A 113 3.64 -3.80 4.45
CA ALA A 113 4.28 -5.09 4.68
C ALA A 113 3.26 -6.11 5.20
N ALA A 114 3.40 -7.37 4.78
CA ALA A 114 2.59 -8.48 5.27
C ALA A 114 3.46 -9.69 5.60
N ALA A 115 3.37 -10.23 6.81
CA ALA A 115 4.03 -11.49 7.13
C ALA A 115 3.42 -12.59 6.26
N CYS A 116 4.28 -13.46 5.77
CA CYS A 116 3.91 -14.59 4.93
C CYS A 116 4.73 -15.79 5.40
N LYS A 117 4.05 -16.85 5.85
CA LYS A 117 4.70 -18.04 6.39
C LYS A 117 5.11 -18.99 5.28
N ARG A 118 4.34 -19.02 4.20
CA ARG A 118 4.54 -19.91 3.05
C ARG A 118 4.44 -19.09 1.77
N PRO A 119 5.48 -18.32 1.42
CA PRO A 119 5.45 -17.48 0.22
C PRO A 119 5.22 -18.31 -1.02
N THR A 120 4.24 -17.92 -1.83
CA THR A 120 3.99 -18.54 -3.14
C THR A 120 4.75 -17.84 -4.26
N LYS A 121 5.26 -16.63 -3.99
CA LYS A 121 6.02 -15.81 -4.96
C LYS A 121 7.19 -15.07 -4.29
N THR A 122 8.38 -15.26 -4.83
CA THR A 122 9.61 -14.52 -4.47
C THR A 122 10.04 -13.58 -5.61
N GLY A 123 11.06 -12.76 -5.37
CA GLY A 123 11.58 -11.79 -6.32
C GLY A 123 10.98 -10.39 -6.13
N ILE A 124 11.33 -9.50 -7.06
CA ILE A 124 10.86 -8.11 -7.07
C ILE A 124 10.01 -7.87 -8.31
N VAL A 125 8.89 -7.18 -8.13
CA VAL A 125 7.99 -6.80 -9.22
C VAL A 125 7.75 -5.28 -9.14
N ALA A 126 8.15 -4.56 -10.19
CA ALA A 126 7.90 -3.11 -10.27
C ALA A 126 6.40 -2.83 -10.45
N LEU A 127 5.91 -1.79 -9.77
CA LEU A 127 4.59 -1.21 -10.01
C LEU A 127 4.69 -0.21 -11.16
N ARG A 128 3.75 -0.27 -12.11
CA ARG A 128 3.77 0.57 -13.32
C ARG A 128 2.56 1.49 -13.35
N ALA A 129 2.79 2.79 -13.44
CA ALA A 129 1.70 3.76 -13.57
C ALA A 129 0.93 3.58 -14.89
N GLN A 130 1.66 3.25 -15.96
CA GLN A 130 1.12 2.77 -17.22
C GLN A 130 1.09 1.24 -17.22
N ALA A 131 0.05 0.68 -16.60
CA ALA A 131 -0.12 -0.76 -16.42
C ALA A 131 -0.88 -1.43 -17.59
N ASP A 132 -0.84 -2.76 -17.66
CA ASP A 132 -1.66 -3.55 -18.59
C ASP A 132 -3.09 -3.70 -18.03
N PHE A 133 -3.83 -2.60 -18.02
CA PHE A 133 -5.14 -2.50 -17.38
C PHE A 133 -6.18 -3.46 -17.98
N LYS A 134 -6.79 -4.26 -17.11
CA LYS A 134 -7.91 -5.14 -17.44
C LYS A 134 -9.17 -4.70 -16.70
N PRO A 135 -10.37 -4.84 -17.30
CA PRO A 135 -11.61 -4.59 -16.57
C PRO A 135 -11.65 -5.36 -15.25
N SER A 136 -12.07 -4.68 -14.19
CA SER A 136 -12.12 -5.21 -12.83
C SER A 136 -13.51 -5.02 -12.24
N ALA A 137 -13.84 -5.78 -11.20
CA ALA A 137 -15.15 -5.68 -10.55
C ALA A 137 -15.41 -4.28 -9.99
N THR A 138 -16.63 -3.80 -10.19
CA THR A 138 -17.15 -2.58 -9.55
C THR A 138 -17.88 -2.93 -8.25
N LEU A 139 -18.30 -1.90 -7.52
CA LEU A 139 -19.08 -2.08 -6.29
C LEU A 139 -20.54 -2.43 -6.58
N PRO A 140 -21.24 -3.14 -5.69
CA PRO A 140 -22.68 -3.36 -5.80
C PRO A 140 -23.47 -2.04 -5.86
N ALA A 141 -24.56 -2.01 -6.63
CA ALA A 141 -25.34 -0.79 -6.86
C ALA A 141 -25.91 -0.20 -5.56
N GLU A 142 -26.25 -1.03 -4.58
CA GLU A 142 -26.84 -0.62 -3.31
C GLU A 142 -25.89 0.19 -2.40
N VAL A 143 -24.58 0.17 -2.67
CA VAL A 143 -23.61 1.00 -1.93
C VAL A 143 -23.21 2.27 -2.68
N LEU A 144 -23.64 2.42 -3.93
CA LEU A 144 -23.31 3.56 -4.78
C LEU A 144 -24.35 4.68 -4.62
N LEU A 145 -23.87 5.92 -4.64
CA LEU A 145 -24.69 7.14 -4.60
C LEU A 145 -24.89 7.74 -6.00
N GLY A 146 -24.48 7.02 -7.03
CA GLY A 146 -24.55 7.43 -8.44
C GLY A 146 -24.34 6.23 -9.36
N PRO A 147 -24.08 6.46 -10.66
CA PRO A 147 -23.80 5.38 -11.61
C PRO A 147 -22.63 4.50 -11.18
N ALA A 148 -22.65 3.24 -11.61
CA ALA A 148 -21.51 2.35 -11.43
C ALA A 148 -20.29 2.86 -12.21
N PRO A 149 -19.10 2.96 -11.59
CA PRO A 149 -17.91 3.31 -12.32
C PRO A 149 -17.44 2.15 -13.20
N GLU A 150 -16.67 2.50 -14.22
CA GLU A 150 -15.78 1.60 -14.92
C GLU A 150 -14.48 1.53 -14.13
N CYS A 151 -14.10 0.32 -13.71
CA CYS A 151 -12.89 0.08 -12.93
C CYS A 151 -11.94 -0.83 -13.72
N ARG A 152 -10.64 -0.55 -13.68
CA ARG A 152 -9.63 -1.44 -14.25
C ARG A 152 -8.51 -1.68 -13.25
N SER A 153 -7.86 -2.83 -13.35
CA SER A 153 -6.66 -3.12 -12.57
C SER A 153 -5.65 -3.97 -13.34
N ASP A 154 -4.41 -3.90 -12.88
CA ASP A 154 -3.34 -4.83 -13.21
C ASP A 154 -2.75 -5.38 -11.91
N ASN A 155 -3.00 -6.67 -11.64
CA ASN A 155 -2.62 -7.34 -10.41
C ASN A 155 -1.24 -7.99 -10.60
N VAL A 156 -0.16 -7.25 -10.36
CA VAL A 156 1.20 -7.73 -10.65
C VAL A 156 1.77 -8.67 -9.58
N PHE A 157 1.19 -8.65 -8.37
CA PHE A 157 1.58 -9.53 -7.26
C PHE A 157 0.34 -10.06 -6.53
N THR A 158 0.28 -11.37 -6.31
CA THR A 158 -0.76 -12.04 -5.51
C THR A 158 -0.09 -13.14 -4.72
N ASP A 159 -0.42 -13.25 -3.43
CA ASP A 159 0.03 -14.30 -2.54
C ASP A 159 -1.16 -14.80 -1.71
N ASP A 160 -1.41 -16.11 -1.77
CA ASP A 160 -2.58 -16.72 -1.16
C ASP A 160 -2.40 -16.98 0.35
N ASP A 161 -1.16 -17.16 0.84
CA ASP A 161 -0.92 -17.39 2.27
C ASP A 161 -1.15 -16.10 3.06
N ALA A 162 -0.63 -14.98 2.55
CA ALA A 162 -0.84 -13.66 3.13
C ALA A 162 -2.19 -13.02 2.76
N GLN A 163 -2.96 -13.63 1.84
CA GLN A 163 -4.16 -13.05 1.23
C GLN A 163 -3.91 -11.64 0.68
N TYR A 164 -2.74 -11.47 0.05
CA TYR A 164 -2.17 -10.19 -0.35
C TYR A 164 -2.26 -10.01 -1.86
N LYS A 165 -2.67 -8.83 -2.30
CA LYS A 165 -2.67 -8.46 -3.71
C LYS A 165 -2.18 -7.03 -3.87
N ALA A 166 -1.26 -6.82 -4.80
CA ALA A 166 -0.74 -5.50 -5.12
C ALA A 166 -0.69 -5.27 -6.63
N GLY A 167 -0.85 -4.00 -7.01
CA GLY A 167 -0.97 -3.63 -8.41
C GLY A 167 -1.30 -2.17 -8.64
N THR A 168 -1.75 -1.89 -9.86
CA THR A 168 -2.24 -0.58 -10.27
C THR A 168 -3.73 -0.68 -10.54
N TRP A 169 -4.50 0.30 -10.09
CA TRP A 169 -5.95 0.38 -10.29
C TRP A 169 -6.35 1.76 -10.77
N ASP A 170 -7.36 1.85 -11.63
CA ASP A 170 -8.00 3.10 -11.96
C ASP A 170 -9.52 2.99 -12.09
N SER A 171 -10.18 4.15 -12.03
CA SER A 171 -11.63 4.22 -12.16
C SER A 171 -12.12 5.57 -12.64
N THR A 172 -13.25 5.55 -13.34
CA THR A 172 -14.07 6.74 -13.60
C THR A 172 -14.66 7.29 -12.29
N PRO A 173 -15.18 8.54 -12.27
CA PRO A 173 -15.77 9.14 -11.08
C PRO A 173 -16.87 8.27 -10.45
N TYR A 174 -16.88 8.16 -9.12
CA TYR A 174 -18.00 7.55 -8.41
C TYR A 174 -18.06 7.97 -6.95
N HIS A 175 -19.24 7.79 -6.37
CA HIS A 175 -19.54 8.11 -4.99
C HIS A 175 -20.16 6.87 -4.33
N ARG A 176 -19.74 6.56 -3.10
CA ARG A 176 -20.30 5.44 -2.31
C ARG A 176 -20.56 5.86 -0.87
N ILE A 177 -21.52 5.20 -0.26
CA ILE A 177 -21.90 5.42 1.15
C ILE A 177 -20.72 5.17 2.12
N VAL A 178 -20.82 5.80 3.29
CA VAL A 178 -19.96 5.47 4.43
C VAL A 178 -20.29 4.05 4.89
N ARG A 179 -19.28 3.18 4.91
CA ARG A 179 -19.42 1.79 5.35
C ARG A 179 -18.08 1.24 5.82
N PRO A 180 -18.09 0.18 6.67
CA PRO A 180 -16.88 -0.52 7.05
C PRO A 180 -16.12 -1.04 5.82
N HIS A 181 -14.83 -0.73 5.75
CA HIS A 181 -13.94 -1.25 4.73
C HIS A 181 -13.72 -2.76 4.92
N ARG A 182 -13.72 -3.54 3.83
CA ARG A 182 -13.75 -5.02 3.89
C ARG A 182 -12.38 -5.69 3.95
N VAL A 183 -11.33 -4.94 3.65
CA VAL A 183 -9.94 -5.39 3.59
C VAL A 183 -9.06 -4.37 4.29
N ASN A 184 -7.80 -4.72 4.54
CA ASN A 184 -6.76 -3.73 4.71
C ASN A 184 -6.38 -3.20 3.33
N GLU A 185 -6.33 -1.88 3.15
CA GLU A 185 -5.99 -1.28 1.85
C GLU A 185 -4.94 -0.18 1.99
N PHE A 186 -3.78 -0.39 1.36
CA PHE A 186 -2.80 0.66 1.14
C PHE A 186 -3.05 1.29 -0.22
N MET A 187 -2.91 2.61 -0.32
CA MET A 187 -3.11 3.37 -1.55
C MET A 187 -2.04 4.44 -1.68
N TYR A 188 -1.52 4.59 -2.89
CA TYR A 188 -0.78 5.78 -3.31
C TYR A 188 -1.43 6.33 -4.57
N LEU A 189 -1.93 7.56 -4.50
CA LEU A 189 -2.66 8.17 -5.59
C LEU A 189 -1.70 8.64 -6.67
N LEU A 190 -1.83 8.05 -7.86
CA LEU A 190 -1.06 8.41 -9.05
C LEU A 190 -1.68 9.61 -9.79
N ALA A 191 -3.01 9.70 -9.76
CA ALA A 191 -3.76 10.74 -10.46
C ALA A 191 -5.14 10.96 -9.80
N GLY A 192 -5.65 12.17 -9.99
CA GLY A 192 -6.96 12.60 -9.48
C GLY A 192 -6.97 12.90 -7.98
N GLY A 193 -8.18 13.08 -7.46
CA GLY A 193 -8.43 13.30 -6.04
C GLY A 193 -9.60 12.47 -5.51
N VAL A 194 -9.56 12.21 -4.20
CA VAL A 194 -10.61 11.49 -3.48
C VAL A 194 -10.91 12.14 -2.14
N ARG A 195 -12.18 12.12 -1.77
CA ARG A 195 -12.69 12.54 -0.46
C ARG A 195 -13.24 11.34 0.29
N PHE A 196 -12.70 11.08 1.48
CA PHE A 196 -13.22 10.07 2.40
C PHE A 196 -14.06 10.74 3.47
N ALA A 197 -15.38 10.50 3.41
CA ALA A 197 -16.30 10.91 4.46
C ALA A 197 -16.26 9.92 5.62
N ALA A 198 -16.28 10.40 6.86
CA ALA A 198 -16.38 9.60 8.07
C ALA A 198 -17.80 9.69 8.68
N PRO A 199 -18.19 8.77 9.59
CA PRO A 199 -19.52 8.78 10.21
C PRO A 199 -19.85 10.04 11.01
N ASP A 200 -18.84 10.75 11.51
CA ASP A 200 -18.98 12.01 12.25
C ASP A 200 -19.12 13.23 11.34
N GLY A 201 -19.16 13.03 10.02
CA GLY A 201 -19.26 14.08 9.01
C GLY A 201 -17.92 14.71 8.63
N SER A 202 -16.81 14.33 9.26
CA SER A 202 -15.48 14.78 8.85
C SER A 202 -15.09 14.24 7.47
N VAL A 203 -14.26 14.98 6.75
CA VAL A 203 -13.82 14.63 5.39
C VAL A 203 -12.30 14.69 5.31
N LEU A 204 -11.70 13.58 4.89
CA LEU A 204 -10.29 13.52 4.52
C LEU A 204 -10.17 13.65 3.00
N SER A 205 -9.64 14.76 2.51
CA SER A 205 -9.36 14.97 1.08
C SER A 205 -7.92 14.56 0.76
N LEU A 206 -7.72 13.81 -0.32
CA LEU A 206 -6.42 13.28 -0.78
C LEU A 206 -6.30 13.51 -2.29
N SER A 207 -5.07 13.73 -2.76
CA SER A 207 -4.77 13.99 -4.17
C SER A 207 -3.55 13.19 -4.65
N ALA A 208 -3.25 13.25 -5.95
CA ALA A 208 -2.06 12.67 -6.52
C ALA A 208 -0.79 12.99 -5.69
N GLY A 209 0.04 11.97 -5.45
CA GLY A 209 1.22 12.03 -4.58
C GLY A 209 0.97 11.73 -3.11
N ASP A 210 -0.29 11.65 -2.67
CA ASP A 210 -0.63 11.22 -1.31
C ASP A 210 -0.59 9.70 -1.17
N ALA A 211 -0.11 9.24 -0.02
CA ALA A 211 -0.14 7.82 0.37
C ALA A 211 -0.93 7.64 1.67
N LEU A 212 -1.70 6.55 1.75
CA LEU A 212 -2.54 6.25 2.88
C LEU A 212 -2.77 4.75 3.10
N PHE A 213 -3.27 4.43 4.27
CA PHE A 213 -3.69 3.09 4.66
C PHE A 213 -5.08 3.13 5.29
N VAL A 214 -5.98 2.26 4.84
CA VAL A 214 -7.32 2.08 5.38
C VAL A 214 -7.39 0.68 6.00
N PRO A 215 -7.43 0.56 7.33
CA PRO A 215 -7.59 -0.73 7.96
C PRO A 215 -8.98 -1.30 7.74
N VAL A 216 -9.06 -2.63 7.77
CA VAL A 216 -10.33 -3.35 7.77
C VAL A 216 -11.24 -2.83 8.90
N GLY A 217 -12.53 -2.72 8.60
CA GLY A 217 -13.53 -2.21 9.53
C GLY A 217 -13.59 -0.68 9.65
N ALA A 218 -12.59 0.07 9.15
CA ALA A 218 -12.67 1.53 9.12
C ALA A 218 -13.89 1.99 8.31
N SER A 219 -14.75 2.78 8.93
CA SER A 219 -15.97 3.28 8.27
C SER A 219 -15.63 4.52 7.46
N ILE A 220 -15.57 4.37 6.15
CA ILE A 220 -15.23 5.46 5.22
C ILE A 220 -16.20 5.48 4.04
N GLY A 221 -16.59 6.65 3.57
CA GLY A 221 -17.18 6.89 2.26
C GLY A 221 -16.10 7.09 1.20
N TRP A 222 -16.50 7.11 -0.07
CA TRP A 222 -15.62 7.49 -1.18
C TRP A 222 -16.37 8.46 -2.08
N GLU A 223 -15.72 9.56 -2.44
CA GLU A 223 -16.19 10.53 -3.41
C GLU A 223 -15.02 10.92 -4.31
N SER A 224 -15.16 10.70 -5.62
CA SER A 224 -14.24 11.20 -6.64
C SER A 224 -15.04 11.78 -7.81
N SER A 225 -14.73 13.03 -8.18
CA SER A 225 -15.38 13.76 -9.28
C SER A 225 -14.63 13.67 -10.60
N GLU A 226 -13.46 13.05 -10.61
CA GLU A 226 -12.58 12.84 -11.77
C GLU A 226 -12.04 11.41 -11.78
N ARG A 227 -11.30 11.06 -12.84
CA ARG A 227 -10.61 9.76 -12.91
C ARG A 227 -9.57 9.68 -11.80
N VAL A 228 -9.58 8.58 -11.05
CA VAL A 228 -8.57 8.29 -10.02
C VAL A 228 -7.74 7.10 -10.48
N ALA A 229 -6.42 7.17 -10.28
CA ALA A 229 -5.51 6.05 -10.45
C ALA A 229 -4.63 5.90 -9.20
N LYS A 230 -4.31 4.66 -8.82
CA LYS A 230 -3.51 4.38 -7.63
C LYS A 230 -2.64 3.14 -7.78
N PHE A 231 -1.48 3.15 -7.12
CA PHE A 231 -0.90 1.90 -6.65
C PHE A 231 -1.64 1.45 -5.41
N TYR A 232 -1.89 0.16 -5.30
CA TYR A 232 -2.64 -0.37 -4.18
C TYR A 232 -2.04 -1.67 -3.65
N VAL A 233 -2.37 -1.92 -2.38
CA VAL A 233 -2.35 -3.25 -1.78
C VAL A 233 -3.72 -3.51 -1.17
N THR A 234 -4.30 -4.68 -1.40
CA THR A 234 -5.41 -5.19 -0.61
C THR A 234 -4.97 -6.44 0.12
N GLN A 235 -5.30 -6.53 1.41
CA GLN A 235 -5.10 -7.74 2.21
C GLN A 235 -6.38 -8.12 2.93
N THR A 236 -6.85 -9.35 2.72
CA THR A 236 -8.04 -9.87 3.39
C THR A 236 -7.65 -10.56 4.69
N VAL A 237 -8.30 -10.17 5.78
CA VAL A 237 -8.16 -10.85 7.06
C VAL A 237 -9.00 -12.14 7.02
N GLN A 238 -8.35 -13.28 7.20
CA GLN A 238 -9.07 -14.52 7.46
C GLN A 238 -9.65 -14.44 8.86
N ALA A 239 -10.97 -14.63 9.00
CA ALA A 239 -11.57 -14.77 10.32
C ALA A 239 -10.84 -15.91 11.07
N PRO A 240 -10.54 -15.75 12.36
CA PRO A 240 -10.07 -16.87 13.16
C PRO A 240 -11.07 -18.01 13.00
N ILE A 241 -10.61 -19.19 12.58
CA ILE A 241 -11.42 -20.40 12.71
C ILE A 241 -11.60 -20.56 14.22
N GLU A 242 -12.81 -20.31 14.73
CA GLU A 242 -13.18 -20.73 16.08
C GLU A 242 -12.89 -22.23 16.14
N ARG A 243 -11.85 -22.59 16.89
CA ARG A 243 -11.64 -23.97 17.29
C ARG A 243 -12.62 -24.20 18.42
N ASP A 244 -13.71 -24.91 18.11
CA ASP A 244 -14.55 -25.59 19.10
C ASP A 244 -13.70 -26.48 20.03
#